data_AF-A0A7V6SHE2-F1
#
_entry.id   AF-A0A7V6SHE2-F1
#
_cell.length_a   1.000
_cell.length_b   1.000
_cell.length_c   1.000
_cell.angle_alpha   90.00
_cell.angle_beta   90.00
_cell.angle_gamma   90.00
#
_symmetry.space_group_name_H-M   'P 1'
#
loop_
_entity.id
_entity.type
_entity.pdbx_description
1 polymer ?
#
loop_
_entity_poly.entity_id
_entity_poly.type
_entity_poly.pdbx_seq_one_letter_code
_entity_poly.pdbx_strand_id
1 'polypeptide(L)' 'MTIRVAVIGAQGRMGTTVCEAVEAAPDLELAARLDAGDDVASLAGAADVAVDFTHPDATESN' A
#
# COMPACT_ATOMS: atom_id res chain seq x y z
N MET A 1 -16.53 10.15 4.67
CA MET A 1 -15.14 10.05 5.17
C MET A 1 -14.43 9.06 4.29
N THR A 2 -13.23 9.37 3.85
CA THR A 2 -12.44 8.53 2.94
C THR A 2 -11.28 7.92 3.72
N ILE A 3 -10.97 6.65 3.49
CA ILE A 3 -9.84 5.95 4.13
C ILE A 3 -8.63 6.05 3.20
N ARG A 4 -7.52 6.58 3.71
CA ARG A 4 -6.25 6.66 2.97
C ARG A 4 -5.50 5.33 3.10
N VAL A 5 -5.31 4.66 1.97
CA VAL A 5 -4.69 3.34 1.89
C VAL A 5 -3.30 3.46 1.27
N ALA A 6 -2.31 2.85 1.90
CA ALA A 6 -1.00 2.60 1.31
C ALA A 6 -0.90 1.14 0.85
N VAL A 7 -0.19 0.89 -0.25
CA VAL A 7 0.08 -0.47 -0.74
C VAL A 7 1.59 -0.71 -0.76
N ILE A 8 2.04 -1.77 -0.08
CA ILE A 8 3.45 -2.22 -0.07
C ILE A 8 3.57 -3.44 -0.98
N GLY A 9 4.56 -3.43 -1.87
CA GLY A 9 4.65 -4.39 -2.99
C GLY A 9 3.76 -3.98 -4.17
N ALA A 10 3.59 -2.67 -4.39
CA ALA A 10 2.61 -2.10 -5.30
C ALA A 10 2.83 -2.44 -6.78
N GLN A 11 4.04 -2.77 -7.23
CA GLN A 11 4.30 -3.22 -8.62
C GLN A 11 4.16 -4.75 -8.77
N GLY A 12 3.98 -5.48 -7.67
CA GLY A 12 3.70 -6.90 -7.67
C GLY A 12 2.32 -7.23 -8.28
N ARG A 13 2.11 -8.48 -8.69
CA ARG A 13 0.84 -8.92 -9.32
C ARG A 13 -0.39 -8.57 -8.47
N MET A 14 -0.35 -8.89 -7.18
CA MET A 14 -1.44 -8.57 -6.26
C MET A 14 -1.45 -7.09 -5.88
N GLY A 15 -0.29 -6.46 -5.68
CA GLY A 15 -0.20 -5.04 -5.35
C GLY A 15 -0.84 -4.14 -6.41
N THR A 16 -0.63 -4.43 -7.70
CA THR A 16 -1.26 -3.72 -8.81
C THR A 16 -2.79 -3.85 -8.74
N THR A 17 -3.31 -5.07 -8.54
CA THR A 17 -4.75 -5.30 -8.39
C THR A 17 -5.35 -4.58 -7.18
N VAL A 18 -4.61 -4.49 -6.07
CA VAL A 18 -5.06 -3.73 -4.89
C VAL A 18 -5.10 -2.24 -5.19
N CYS A 19 -4.09 -1.69 -5.87
CA CYS A 19 -4.09 -0.29 -6.27
C CYS A 19 -5.32 0.03 -7.12
N GLU A 20 -5.62 -0.80 -8.13
CA GLU A 20 -6.81 -0.65 -8.98
C GLU A 20 -8.11 -0.73 -8.17
N ALA A 21 -8.20 -1.67 -7.22
CA ALA A 21 -9.38 -1.83 -6.37
C ALA A 21 -9.59 -0.62 -5.43
N VAL A 22 -8.51 -0.07 -4.87
CA VAL A 22 -8.56 1.13 -4.01
C VAL A 22 -9.01 2.34 -4.83
N GLU A 23 -8.44 2.54 -6.02
CA GLU A 23 -8.80 3.68 -6.89
C GLU A 23 -10.24 3.60 -7.42
N ALA A 24 -10.77 2.39 -7.59
CA ALA A 24 -12.16 2.17 -8.01
C ALA A 24 -13.19 2.35 -6.88
N ALA A 25 -12.76 2.31 -5.62
CA ALA A 25 -13.65 2.39 -4.47
C ALA A 25 -13.91 3.87 -4.07
N PRO A 26 -15.17 4.34 -4.02
CA PRO A 26 -15.49 5.75 -3.80
C PRO A 26 -15.22 6.24 -2.37
N ASP A 27 -15.01 5.32 -1.43
CA ASP A 27 -14.74 5.58 -0.02
C ASP A 27 -13.26 5.39 0.35
N LEU A 28 -12.40 5.08 -0.63
CA LEU A 28 -10.97 4.90 -0.43
C LEU A 28 -10.14 5.91 -1.26
N GLU A 29 -8.94 6.19 -0.80
CA GLU A 29 -7.93 6.99 -1.49
C GLU A 29 -6.61 6.23 -1.49
N LEU A 30 -5.97 6.10 -2.65
CA LEU A 30 -4.64 5.50 -2.74
C LEU A 30 -3.57 6.55 -2.40
N ALA A 31 -3.18 6.59 -1.13
CA ALA A 31 -2.30 7.61 -0.58
C ALA A 31 -0.81 7.34 -0.85
N ALA A 32 -0.41 6.08 -1.00
CA ALA A 32 0.97 5.72 -1.29
C ALA A 32 1.08 4.36 -1.98
N ARG A 33 2.11 4.22 -2.82
CA ARG A 33 2.51 2.98 -3.50
C ARG A 33 3.99 2.77 -3.23
N LEU A 34 4.34 1.75 -2.46
CA LEU A 34 5.72 1.41 -2.10
C LEU A 34 6.09 0.06 -2.72
N ASP A 35 7.35 -0.08 -3.09
CA ASP A 35 7.95 -1.34 -3.52
C ASP A 35 9.33 -1.57 -2.88
N ALA A 36 10.01 -2.63 -3.31
CA ALA A 36 11.30 -3.03 -2.78
C ALA A 36 12.33 -1.87 -2.83
N GLY A 37 12.83 -1.51 -1.64
CA GLY A 37 13.81 -0.44 -1.46
C GLY A 37 13.21 0.90 -1.03
N ASP A 38 11.88 1.04 -1.04
CA ASP A 38 11.21 2.21 -0.48
C ASP A 38 11.15 2.13 1.06
N ASP A 39 11.14 3.29 1.71
CA ASP A 39 11.08 3.39 3.18
C ASP A 39 9.63 3.37 3.67
N VAL A 40 9.24 2.30 4.38
CA VAL A 40 7.89 2.16 4.96
C VAL A 40 7.61 3.21 6.03
N ALA A 41 8.64 3.72 6.73
CA ALA A 41 8.46 4.78 7.72
C ALA A 41 7.90 6.07 7.11
N SER A 42 8.07 6.28 5.79
CA SER A 42 7.46 7.40 5.06
C SER A 42 5.93 7.39 5.08
N LEU A 43 5.29 6.26 5.42
CA LEU A 43 3.83 6.15 5.53
C LEU A 43 3.26 6.79 6.80
N ALA A 44 4.11 7.12 7.79
CA ALA A 44 3.67 7.70 9.05
C ALA A 44 2.93 9.03 8.83
N GLY A 45 1.63 9.03 9.08
CA GLY A 45 0.73 10.19 8.86
C GLY A 45 0.28 10.39 7.41
N ALA A 46 0.89 9.68 6.44
CA ALA A 46 0.51 9.74 5.03
C ALA A 46 -0.71 8.86 4.71
N ALA A 47 -0.85 7.71 5.38
CA ALA A 47 -1.97 6.79 5.22
C ALA A 47 -2.64 6.45 6.56
N ASP A 48 -3.90 6.03 6.52
CA ASP A 48 -4.66 5.54 7.67
C ASP A 48 -4.45 4.03 7.87
N VAL A 49 -4.30 3.30 6.76
CA VAL A 49 -4.07 1.84 6.73
C VAL A 49 -3.07 1.48 5.64
N ALA A 50 -2.41 0.33 5.79
CA ALA A 50 -1.53 -0.24 4.79
C ALA A 50 -1.98 -1.67 4.41
N VAL A 51 -1.82 -2.02 3.14
CA VAL A 51 -2.00 -3.37 2.61
C VAL A 51 -0.64 -3.88 2.16
N ASP A 52 -0.15 -4.94 2.80
CA ASP A 52 1.13 -5.58 2.47
C ASP A 52 0.91 -6.81 1.58
N PHE A 53 1.36 -6.72 0.33
CA PHE A 53 1.45 -7.84 -0.60
C PHE A 53 2.90 -8.07 -1.05
N THR A 54 3.79 -8.25 -0.08
CA THR A 54 5.20 -8.57 -0.30
C THR A 54 5.51 -10.07 -0.18
N HIS A 55 6.78 -10.43 -0.09
CA HIS A 55 7.22 -11.78 0.23
C HIS A 55 7.42 -11.95 1.74
N PRO A 56 7.26 -13.19 2.27
CA PRO A 56 7.41 -13.44 3.71
C PRO A 56 8.69 -12.88 4.32
N ASP A 57 9.81 -12.96 3.59
CA ASP A 57 11.12 -12.47 4.05
C ASP A 57 11.19 -10.95 4.19
N ALA A 58 10.32 -10.20 3.50
CA ALA A 58 10.25 -8.74 3.58
C ALA A 58 9.23 -8.26 4.64
N THR A 59 8.16 -9.02 4.87
CA THR A 59 7.04 -8.60 5.74
C THR A 59 7.47 -8.29 7.17
N GLU A 60 8.43 -9.02 7.75
CA GLU A 60 8.90 -8.74 9.12
C GLU A 60 9.68 -7.41 9.21
N SER A 61 10.29 -6.96 8.10
CA SER A 61 11.11 -5.75 8.05
C SER A 61 10.35 -4.48 7.68
N ASN A 62 9.14 -4.62 7.13
CA ASN A 62 8.25 -3.52 6.74
C ASN A 62 7.58 -2.89 7.97
#